data_AF-A0A2X2CW59-F1
#
_entry.id   AF-A0A2X2CW59-F1
#
_cell.length_a   1.000
_cell.length_b   1.000
_cell.length_c   1.000
_cell.angle_alpha   90.00
_cell.angle_beta   90.00
_cell.angle_gamma   90.00
#
_symmetry.space_group_name_H-M   'P 1'
#
loop_
_entity.id
_entity.type
_entity.pdbx_description
1 polymer ?
#
loop_
_entity_poly.entity_id
_entity_poly.type
_entity_poly.pdbx_seq_one_letter_code
_entity_poly.pdbx_strand_id
1 'polypeptide(L)'
;MTSKNNTTSENKYFNLHVNGIGYLSNIRQVNGPKGQFLTAVINALSGPADNPVYVRFDTTVVGENTVSLVRRCIKAVDEDKKVLTGFTLSNLASDIFTLTKR
;
A
#
# COMPACT_ATOMS: atom_id res chain seq x y z
N MET A 1 -39.55 -26.34 -11.72
CA MET A 1 -38.73 -25.10 -11.69
C MET A 1 -38.67 -24.62 -10.25
N THR A 2 -37.58 -24.84 -9.54
CA THR A 2 -37.37 -24.37 -8.16
C THR A 2 -36.21 -23.38 -8.16
N SER A 3 -36.53 -22.09 -8.11
CA SER A 3 -35.56 -21.02 -7.98
C SER A 3 -34.98 -21.02 -6.56
N LYS A 4 -33.70 -21.42 -6.43
CA LYS A 4 -32.92 -21.17 -5.21
C LYS A 4 -32.55 -19.69 -5.18
N ASN A 5 -33.18 -18.92 -4.30
CA ASN A 5 -32.72 -17.59 -3.93
C ASN A 5 -31.46 -17.74 -3.06
N ASN A 6 -30.29 -17.58 -3.68
CA ASN A 6 -29.04 -17.38 -2.94
C ASN A 6 -29.06 -15.97 -2.35
N THR A 7 -29.65 -15.79 -1.17
CA THR A 7 -29.31 -14.66 -0.30
C THR A 7 -27.86 -14.85 0.13
N THR A 8 -26.95 -14.27 -0.65
CA THR A 8 -25.58 -14.05 -0.20
C THR A 8 -25.67 -13.11 0.97
N SER A 9 -25.39 -13.64 2.16
CA SER A 9 -25.17 -12.83 3.36
C SER A 9 -24.01 -11.89 3.05
N GLU A 10 -24.30 -10.65 2.67
CA GLU A 10 -23.28 -9.61 2.55
C GLU A 10 -22.67 -9.44 3.93
N ASN A 11 -21.48 -10.00 4.15
CA ASN A 11 -20.74 -9.77 5.38
C ASN A 11 -20.40 -8.28 5.44
N LYS A 12 -21.07 -7.57 6.36
CA LYS A 12 -20.85 -6.15 6.61
C LYS A 12 -19.60 -6.00 7.47
N TYR A 13 -18.50 -5.60 6.86
CA TYR A 13 -17.25 -5.27 7.56
C TYR A 13 -17.11 -3.75 7.71
N PHE A 14 -16.49 -3.33 8.82
CA PHE A 14 -16.01 -1.95 8.95
C PHE A 14 -14.64 -1.86 8.29
N ASN A 15 -14.51 -0.99 7.29
CA ASN A 15 -13.23 -0.74 6.64
C ASN A 15 -12.67 0.61 7.08
N LEU A 16 -11.38 0.64 7.41
CA LEU A 16 -10.63 1.88 7.59
C LEU A 16 -9.78 2.13 6.34
N HIS A 17 -10.01 3.26 5.69
CA HIS A 17 -9.27 3.67 4.50
C HIS A 17 -8.57 5.00 4.73
N VAL A 18 -7.35 5.10 4.21
CA VAL A 18 -6.60 6.36 4.12
C VAL A 18 -6.29 6.62 2.65
N ASN A 19 -6.69 7.78 2.15
CA ASN A 19 -6.41 8.22 0.79
C ASN A 19 -5.42 9.36 0.83
N GLY A 20 -4.55 9.46 -0.18
CA GLY A 20 -3.59 10.55 -0.25
C GLY A 20 -2.74 10.53 -1.52
N ILE A 21 -1.79 11.45 -1.55
CA ILE A 21 -0.73 11.51 -2.56
C ILE A 21 0.62 11.40 -1.88
N GLY A 22 1.58 10.81 -2.57
CA GLY A 22 2.92 10.60 -2.01
C GLY A 22 3.89 10.06 -3.04
N TYR A 23 5.14 9.91 -2.64
CA TYR A 23 6.17 9.32 -3.49
C TYR A 23 6.39 7.86 -3.17
N LEU A 24 6.44 7.02 -4.20
CA LEU A 24 6.85 5.63 -4.08
C LEU A 24 8.37 5.54 -3.90
N SER A 25 8.80 4.72 -2.96
CA SER A 25 10.20 4.32 -2.80
C SER A 25 10.32 2.86 -2.37
N ASN A 26 11.52 2.29 -2.47
CA ASN A 26 11.87 0.96 -1.96
C ASN A 26 10.85 -0.14 -2.36
N ILE A 27 10.62 -0.28 -3.67
CA ILE A 27 9.75 -1.33 -4.22
C ILE A 27 10.54 -2.64 -4.25
N ARG A 28 10.07 -3.66 -3.54
CA ARG A 28 10.75 -4.95 -3.43
C ARG A 28 9.80 -6.12 -3.58
N GLN A 29 10.28 -7.16 -4.24
CA GLN A 29 9.60 -8.44 -4.39
C GLN A 29 10.06 -9.37 -3.25
N VAL A 30 9.12 -9.82 -2.42
CA VAL A 30 9.38 -10.59 -1.21
C VAL A 30 8.78 -11.99 -1.37
N ASN A 31 9.51 -13.02 -0.96
CA ASN A 31 9.02 -14.38 -0.91
C ASN A 31 8.44 -14.65 0.48
N GLY A 32 7.14 -14.89 0.57
CA GLY A 32 6.46 -15.25 1.82
C GLY A 32 5.95 -16.68 1.84
N PRO A 33 5.37 -17.10 2.98
CA PRO A 33 4.80 -18.44 3.14
C PRO A 33 3.69 -18.76 2.14
N LYS A 34 2.95 -17.74 1.68
CA LYS A 34 1.84 -17.85 0.73
C LYS A 34 2.22 -17.55 -0.71
N GLY A 35 3.53 -17.50 -1.01
CA GLY A 35 4.06 -17.13 -2.30
C GLY A 35 4.64 -15.73 -2.33
N GLN A 36 4.92 -15.26 -3.53
CA GLN A 36 5.67 -14.04 -3.76
C GLN A 36 4.73 -12.84 -3.86
N PHE A 37 5.07 -11.76 -3.16
CA PHE A 37 4.28 -10.52 -3.14
C PHE A 37 5.17 -9.29 -3.29
N LEU A 38 4.57 -8.18 -3.69
CA LEU A 38 5.27 -6.91 -3.87
C LEU A 38 5.01 -6.03 -2.66
N THR A 39 6.06 -5.40 -2.15
CA THR A 39 5.96 -4.37 -1.11
C THR A 39 6.56 -3.08 -1.62
N ALA A 40 6.08 -1.96 -1.10
CA ALA A 40 6.57 -0.64 -1.43
C ALA A 40 6.50 0.26 -0.19
N VAL A 41 7.29 1.33 -0.21
CA VAL A 41 7.17 2.42 0.75
C VAL A 41 6.48 3.59 0.07
N ILE A 42 5.51 4.18 0.75
CA ILE A 42 4.87 5.42 0.33
C ILE A 42 5.26 6.51 1.32
N ASN A 43 5.90 7.57 0.83
CA ASN A 43 6.14 8.79 1.59
C ASN A 43 4.99 9.76 1.27
N ALA A 44 3.92 9.66 2.06
CA ALA A 44 2.71 10.44 1.89
C ALA A 44 2.94 11.91 2.27
N LEU A 45 2.43 12.82 1.44
CA LEU A 45 2.48 14.25 1.70
C LEU A 45 1.41 14.62 2.72
N SER A 46 1.81 15.38 3.74
CA SER A 46 0.96 15.87 4.82
C SER A 46 1.35 17.30 5.20
N GLY A 47 0.44 18.04 5.83
CA GLY A 47 0.69 19.43 6.21
C GLY A 47 0.46 20.45 5.09
N PRO A 48 0.93 21.69 5.29
CA PRO A 48 0.73 22.79 4.34
C PRO A 48 1.40 22.56 2.98
N ALA A 49 0.80 23.10 1.92
CA ALA A 49 1.30 22.91 0.54
C ALA A 49 2.67 23.57 0.29
N ASP A 50 2.98 24.64 1.03
CA ASP A 50 4.24 25.37 1.01
C ASP A 50 5.33 24.73 1.90
N ASN A 51 4.94 23.86 2.84
CA ASN A 51 5.85 23.14 3.72
C ASN A 51 5.39 21.69 3.98
N PRO A 52 5.49 20.81 2.96
CA PRO A 52 5.02 19.45 3.07
C PRO A 52 5.90 18.62 4.01
N VAL A 53 5.25 17.88 4.90
CA VAL A 53 5.83 16.86 5.76
C VAL A 53 5.55 15.48 5.16
N TYR A 54 6.48 14.54 5.34
CA TYR A 54 6.32 13.17 4.85
C TYR A 54 5.91 12.23 5.97
N VAL A 55 4.82 11.49 5.75
CA VAL A 55 4.39 10.37 6.59
C VAL A 55 4.70 9.07 5.86
N ARG A 56 5.51 8.22 6.47
CA ARG A 56 5.94 6.97 5.85
C ARG A 56 4.93 5.85 6.09
N PHE A 57 4.57 5.15 5.02
CA PHE A 57 3.81 3.90 5.07
C PHE A 57 4.60 2.79 4.39
N ASP A 58 4.90 1.72 5.14
CA ASP A 58 5.37 0.46 4.57
C ASP A 58 4.14 -0.37 4.21
N THR A 59 3.96 -0.69 2.93
CA THR A 59 2.72 -1.32 2.42
C THR A 59 2.98 -2.54 1.56
N THR A 60 2.03 -3.47 1.56
CA THR A 60 1.96 -4.59 0.62
C THR A 60 1.04 -4.21 -0.52
N VAL A 61 1.50 -4.35 -1.76
CA VAL A 61 0.71 -4.04 -2.94
C VAL A 61 -0.16 -5.24 -3.27
N VAL A 62 -1.48 -5.03 -3.24
CA VAL A 62 -2.49 -6.07 -3.47
C VAL A 62 -3.30 -5.76 -4.73
N GLY A 63 -3.70 -6.81 -5.45
CA GLY A 63 -4.45 -6.73 -6.70
C GLY A 63 -3.55 -6.74 -7.93
N GLU A 64 -3.88 -7.57 -8.91
CA GLU A 64 -3.04 -7.80 -10.10
C GLU A 64 -2.73 -6.53 -10.88
N ASN A 65 -3.75 -5.67 -11.08
CA ASN A 65 -3.60 -4.40 -11.78
C ASN A 65 -2.65 -3.44 -11.03
N THR A 66 -2.83 -3.31 -9.72
CA THR A 66 -1.98 -2.45 -8.87
C THR A 66 -0.53 -2.96 -8.86
N VAL A 67 -0.34 -4.27 -8.74
CA VAL A 67 0.99 -4.90 -8.78
C VAL A 67 1.66 -4.64 -10.12
N SER A 68 0.95 -4.81 -11.24
CA SER A 68 1.48 -4.53 -12.58
C SER A 68 1.92 -3.07 -12.74
N LEU A 69 1.10 -2.12 -12.26
CA LEU A 69 1.43 -0.69 -12.30
C LEU A 69 2.68 -0.36 -11.47
N VAL A 70 2.74 -0.82 -10.21
CA VAL A 70 3.88 -0.53 -9.32
C VAL A 70 5.16 -1.20 -9.83
N ARG A 71 5.07 -2.41 -10.42
CA ARG A 71 6.24 -3.08 -11.03
C ARG A 71 6.91 -2.24 -12.13
N ARG A 72 6.13 -1.50 -12.93
CA ARG A 72 6.68 -0.63 -13.98
C ARG A 72 7.49 0.53 -13.41
N CYS A 73 7.26 0.90 -12.15
CA CYS A 73 7.97 1.98 -11.46
C CYS A 73 9.29 1.53 -10.81
N ILE A 74 9.58 0.23 -10.74
CA ILE A 74 10.79 -0.31 -10.06
C ILE A 74 12.05 0.38 -10.57
N LYS A 75 12.27 0.37 -11.89
CA LYS A 75 13.46 1.01 -12.49
C LYS A 75 13.57 2.49 -12.14
N ALA A 76 12.46 3.22 -12.16
CA ALA A 76 12.48 4.65 -11.81
C ALA A 76 12.84 4.86 -10.34
N VAL A 77 12.29 4.04 -9.44
CA VAL A 77 12.62 4.09 -8.01
C VAL A 77 14.07 3.69 -7.74
N ASP A 78 14.58 2.65 -8.42
CA ASP A 78 15.97 2.19 -8.29
C ASP A 78 16.98 3.23 -8.81
N GLU A 79 16.58 4.04 -9.80
CA GLU A 79 17.34 5.19 -10.32
C GLU A 79 17.10 6.49 -9.51
N ASP A 80 16.51 6.39 -8.31
CA ASP A 80 16.20 7.51 -7.41
C ASP A 80 15.34 8.62 -8.03
N LYS A 81 14.50 8.27 -9.02
CA LYS A 81 13.55 9.20 -9.63
C LYS A 81 12.30 9.35 -8.76
N LYS A 82 11.79 10.59 -8.69
CA LYS A 82 10.55 10.90 -7.99
C LYS A 82 9.35 10.32 -8.73
N VAL A 83 8.74 9.27 -8.16
CA VAL A 83 7.49 8.66 -8.65
C VAL A 83 6.34 9.12 -7.76
N LEU A 84 5.58 10.12 -8.20
CA LEU A 84 4.38 10.58 -7.50
C LEU A 84 3.20 9.64 -7.78
N THR A 85 2.49 9.24 -6.73
CA THR A 85 1.30 8.39 -6.82
C THR A 85 0.18 8.92 -5.95
N GLY A 86 -1.06 8.82 -6.45
CA GLY A 86 -2.24 8.77 -5.60
C GLY A 86 -2.40 7.35 -5.05
N PHE A 87 -2.90 7.21 -3.83
CA PHE A 87 -3.06 5.90 -3.20
C PHE A 87 -4.30 5.83 -2.29
N THR A 88 -4.77 4.61 -2.09
CA THR A 88 -5.73 4.22 -1.06
C THR A 88 -5.12 3.07 -0.28
N LEU A 89 -4.90 3.25 1.02
CA LEU A 89 -4.49 2.20 1.94
C LEU A 89 -5.71 1.71 2.72
N SER A 90 -5.75 0.41 3.00
CA SER A 90 -6.74 -0.23 3.88
C SER A 90 -6.03 -1.04 4.96
N ASN A 91 -6.77 -1.42 6.01
CA ASN A 91 -6.25 -2.24 7.11
C ASN A 91 -4.96 -1.68 7.74
N LEU A 92 -4.93 -0.38 8.03
CA LEU A 92 -3.78 0.24 8.68
C LEU A 92 -3.54 -0.38 10.06
N ALA A 93 -2.30 -0.76 10.31
CA ALA A 93 -1.81 -1.18 11.61
C ALA A 93 -0.58 -0.34 11.95
N SER A 94 -0.48 0.07 13.21
CA SER A 94 0.72 0.69 13.77
C SER A 94 1.52 -0.37 14.50
N ASP A 95 2.81 -0.47 14.19
CA ASP A 95 3.73 -1.34 14.91
C ASP A 95 4.74 -0.48 15.68
N ILE A 96 5.03 -0.83 16.93
CA ILE A 96 5.98 -0.10 17.77
C ILE A 96 7.31 -0.84 17.66
N PHE A 97 8.23 -0.28 16.86
CA PHE A 97 9.58 -0.79 16.79
C PHE A 97 10.43 -0.19 17.92
N THR A 98 10.88 -1.05 18.84
CA THR A 98 11.85 -0.67 19.87
C THR A 98 13.25 -1.07 19.41
N LEU A 99 14.09 -0.08 19.07
CA LEU A 99 15.50 -0.33 18.78
C LEU A 99 16.28 -0.47 20.09
N THR A 100 16.50 -1.70 20.54
CA THR A 100 17.42 -1.95 21.66
C THR A 100 18.85 -1.86 21.15
N LYS A 101 19.55 -0.78 21.50
CA LYS A 101 20.97 -0.62 21.20
C LYS A 101 21.75 -1.65 22.06
N ARG A 102 22.44 -2.58 21.42
CA ARG A 102 23.47 -3.38 22.08
C ARG A 102 24.77 -2.59 22.19
#